data_AF-A0A0C3DCP0-F1
#
_entry.id   AF-A0A0C3DCP0-F1
#
_cell.length_a   1.000
_cell.length_b   1.000
_cell.length_c   1.000
_cell.angle_alpha   90.00
_cell.angle_beta   90.00
_cell.angle_gamma   90.00
#
_symmetry.space_group_name_H-M   'P 1'
#
loop_
_entity.id
_entity.type
_entity.pdbx_description
1 polymer ?
#
loop_
_entity_poly.entity_id
_entity_poly.type
_entity_poly.pdbx_seq_one_letter_code
_entity_poly.pdbx_strand_id
1 'polypeptide(L)'
;MGSLITIASEDLFYVLHFNWDAYTAKLDEGAETTDEGVEEASGVIAEISDIVKTAKWVGDCFIYTPSNQNNYFVRNELPMYILGYAPTHNCVYLSDKAMSIYAYSLLLNIIEYQTVVLCNDMDAAGEILPSIPCKQLNKVARFLEARNLKELAMQITMDPNHKFNLALVLDDLDAALGVIMQSVPETEAELKWKALGDHALAVWRFERFNLAKGAYEKAGDLGSLMLLVVFMGDRIRLEQIAAAAEKTGANNLEFAVSFELGDMCTCVDLLIKTGWAPEAALFARAYAPR
;
A
#
# COMPACT_ATOMS: atom_id res chain seq x y z
N MET A 1 -28.34 11.35 21.22
CA MET A 1 -29.37 10.34 20.88
C MET A 1 -29.23 10.08 19.40
N GLY A 2 -29.09 8.82 18.98
CA GLY A 2 -28.75 8.48 17.61
C GLY A 2 -29.79 8.99 16.63
N SER A 3 -29.36 9.84 15.70
CA SER A 3 -30.15 10.33 14.57
C SER A 3 -30.12 9.36 13.39
N LEU A 4 -29.58 8.15 13.56
CA LEU A 4 -29.42 7.18 12.48
C LEU A 4 -30.33 5.98 12.72
N ILE A 5 -31.13 5.63 11.70
CA ILE A 5 -32.08 4.52 11.72
C ILE A 5 -31.79 3.64 10.50
N THR A 6 -31.92 2.32 10.66
CA THR A 6 -31.78 1.37 9.56
C THR A 6 -33.07 0.62 9.33
N ILE A 7 -33.53 0.57 8.08
CA ILE A 7 -34.64 -0.27 7.64
C ILE A 7 -34.06 -1.39 6.77
N ALA A 8 -34.21 -2.64 7.22
CA ALA A 8 -33.78 -3.81 6.46
C ALA A 8 -34.98 -4.44 5.75
N SER A 9 -34.88 -4.55 4.43
CA SER A 9 -35.79 -5.31 3.57
C SER A 9 -35.19 -6.69 3.26
N GLU A 10 -35.89 -7.51 2.47
CA GLU A 10 -35.43 -8.87 2.14
C GLU A 10 -34.13 -8.88 1.31
N ASP A 11 -33.91 -7.87 0.47
CA ASP A 11 -32.76 -7.80 -0.45
C ASP A 11 -31.80 -6.62 -0.18
N LEU A 12 -32.26 -5.57 0.50
CA LEU A 12 -31.57 -4.29 0.67
C LEU A 12 -31.76 -3.76 2.09
N PHE A 13 -30.82 -2.96 2.57
CA PHE A 13 -31.05 -2.12 3.75
C PHE A 13 -30.74 -0.66 3.49
N TYR A 14 -31.56 0.19 4.10
CA TYR A 14 -31.50 1.65 4.00
C TYR A 14 -31.01 2.22 5.32
N VAL A 15 -30.01 3.10 5.27
CA VAL A 15 -29.57 3.92 6.40
C VAL A 15 -30.19 5.30 6.25
N LEU A 16 -31.00 5.70 7.21
CA LEU A 16 -31.75 6.95 7.26
C LEU A 16 -31.19 7.85 8.36
N HIS A 17 -31.09 9.14 8.09
CA HIS A 17 -30.91 10.17 9.10
C HIS A 17 -32.27 10.71 9.53
N PHE A 18 -32.61 10.55 10.80
CA PHE A 18 -33.79 11.11 11.43
C PHE A 18 -33.43 12.40 12.20
N ASN A 19 -33.96 13.52 11.73
CA ASN A 19 -33.82 14.80 12.40
C ASN A 19 -34.99 15.04 13.36
N TRP A 20 -34.71 14.92 14.66
CA TRP A 20 -35.70 15.17 15.72
C TRP A 20 -36.24 16.59 15.72
N ASP A 21 -35.42 17.59 15.37
CA ASP A 21 -35.81 19.00 15.42
C ASP A 21 -36.78 19.37 14.29
N ALA A 22 -36.62 18.75 13.12
CA ALA A 22 -37.57 18.90 12.02
C ALA A 22 -38.91 18.23 12.33
N TYR A 23 -38.87 17.09 13.04
CA TYR A 23 -40.06 16.37 13.47
C TYR A 23 -40.85 17.13 14.54
N THR A 24 -40.17 17.71 15.55
CA THR A 24 -40.82 18.51 16.60
C THR A 24 -41.39 19.82 16.06
N ALA A 25 -40.68 20.51 15.17
CA ALA A 25 -41.18 21.72 14.52
C ALA A 25 -42.48 21.46 13.73
N LYS A 26 -42.55 20.34 13.00
CA LYS A 26 -43.75 19.92 12.24
C LYS A 26 -44.92 19.50 13.13
N LEU A 27 -44.64 18.89 14.28
CA LEU A 27 -45.64 18.57 15.30
C LEU A 27 -46.21 19.85 15.94
N ASP A 28 -45.35 20.84 16.21
CA ASP A 28 -45.76 22.13 16.77
C ASP A 28 -46.55 22.99 15.76
N GLU A 29 -46.30 22.81 14.45
CA GLU A 29 -47.10 23.42 13.37
C GLU A 29 -48.49 22.77 13.19
N GLY A 30 -48.78 21.66 13.87
CA GLY A 30 -50.09 21.01 13.86
C GLY A 30 -50.42 20.26 12.56
N ALA A 31 -49.40 19.81 11.81
CA ALA A 31 -49.61 19.00 10.62
C ALA A 31 -50.21 17.62 10.99
N GLU A 32 -51.27 17.21 10.29
CA GLU A 32 -51.84 15.87 10.42
C GLU A 32 -50.78 14.83 10.04
N THR A 33 -50.29 14.07 11.02
CA THR A 33 -49.50 12.87 10.77
C THR A 33 -50.40 11.87 10.06
N THR A 34 -50.30 11.84 8.73
CA THR A 34 -50.83 10.75 7.93
C THR A 34 -50.14 9.43 8.31
N ASP A 35 -50.66 8.30 7.81
CA ASP A 35 -50.16 6.95 8.11
C ASP A 35 -48.66 6.75 7.75
N GLU A 36 -48.08 7.66 6.96
CA GLU A 36 -46.68 7.66 6.52
C GLU A 36 -45.76 8.63 7.32
N GLY A 37 -46.31 9.38 8.29
CA GLY A 37 -45.52 10.26 9.15
C GLY A 37 -44.99 11.53 8.45
N VAL A 38 -43.87 12.07 8.95
CA VAL A 38 -43.24 13.31 8.42
C VAL A 38 -42.04 12.93 7.56
N GLU A 39 -42.22 12.85 6.23
CA GLU A 39 -41.14 12.48 5.29
C GLU A 39 -39.93 13.42 5.37
N GLU A 40 -40.15 14.72 5.59
CA GLU A 40 -39.10 15.73 5.69
C GLU A 40 -38.17 15.56 6.92
N ALA A 41 -38.57 14.74 7.90
CA ALA A 41 -37.74 14.43 9.06
C ALA A 41 -36.73 13.32 8.78
N SER A 42 -36.89 12.56 7.70
CA SER A 42 -36.03 11.43 7.35
C SER A 42 -35.33 11.62 6.01
N GLY A 43 -34.00 11.63 6.02
CA GLY A 43 -33.18 11.64 4.80
C GLY A 43 -32.49 10.30 4.58
N VAL A 44 -32.53 9.73 3.37
CA VAL A 44 -31.77 8.53 3.02
C VAL A 44 -30.29 8.89 2.86
N ILE A 45 -29.41 8.27 3.64
CA ILE A 45 -27.96 8.46 3.54
C ILE A 45 -27.35 7.42 2.60
N ALA A 46 -27.74 6.15 2.77
CA ALA A 46 -27.13 5.06 2.03
C ALA A 46 -28.13 3.93 1.78
N GLU A 47 -28.02 3.34 0.59
CA GLU A 47 -28.70 2.12 0.18
C GLU A 47 -27.63 1.04 -0.08
N ILE A 48 -27.75 -0.10 0.60
CA ILE A 48 -26.78 -1.19 0.51
C ILE A 48 -27.53 -2.48 0.19
N SER A 49 -27.13 -3.14 -0.89
CA SER A 49 -27.69 -4.40 -1.40
C SER A 49 -27.09 -5.60 -0.68
N ASP A 50 -27.33 -5.71 0.63
CA ASP A 50 -26.91 -6.83 1.44
C ASP A 50 -28.04 -7.31 2.38
N ILE A 51 -28.13 -8.63 2.55
CA ILE A 51 -29.15 -9.26 3.40
C ILE A 51 -28.64 -9.32 4.83
N VAL A 52 -29.25 -8.54 5.72
CA VAL A 52 -28.87 -8.45 7.14
C VAL A 52 -29.55 -9.56 7.96
N LYS A 53 -28.78 -10.45 8.60
CA LYS A 53 -29.32 -11.43 9.56
C LYS A 53 -29.45 -10.88 10.98
N THR A 54 -28.37 -10.29 11.47
CA THR A 54 -28.33 -9.60 12.75
C THR A 54 -27.53 -8.33 12.61
N ALA A 55 -27.96 -7.27 13.27
CA ALA A 55 -27.22 -6.02 13.30
C ALA A 55 -27.34 -5.32 14.65
N LYS A 56 -26.37 -4.45 14.91
CA LYS A 56 -26.34 -3.59 16.08
C LYS A 56 -25.64 -2.28 15.75
N TRP A 57 -26.25 -1.17 16.18
CA TRP A 57 -25.63 0.14 16.17
C TRP A 57 -24.67 0.30 17.34
N VAL A 58 -23.48 0.80 17.07
CA VAL A 58 -22.47 1.21 18.06
C VAL A 58 -22.01 2.61 17.67
N GLY A 59 -22.51 3.63 18.37
CA GLY A 59 -22.34 5.03 17.95
C GLY A 59 -22.96 5.26 16.57
N ASP A 60 -22.19 5.85 15.66
CA ASP A 60 -22.60 6.12 14.27
C ASP A 60 -22.29 4.97 13.31
N CYS A 61 -21.96 3.78 13.84
CA CYS A 61 -21.51 2.65 13.05
C CYS A 61 -22.52 1.50 13.10
N PHE A 62 -22.98 1.07 11.93
CA PHE A 62 -23.87 -0.06 11.78
C PHE A 62 -23.07 -1.35 11.56
N ILE A 63 -23.02 -2.21 12.57
CA ILE A 63 -22.35 -3.51 12.48
C ILE A 63 -23.40 -4.56 12.18
N TYR A 64 -23.24 -5.29 11.08
CA TYR A 64 -24.17 -6.34 10.68
C TYR A 64 -23.47 -7.61 10.22
N THR A 65 -24.19 -8.73 10.26
CA THR A 65 -23.75 -10.00 9.70
C THR A 65 -24.54 -10.29 8.43
N PRO A 66 -23.88 -10.37 7.26
CA PRO A 66 -24.56 -10.68 6.00
C PRO A 66 -25.04 -12.13 5.99
N SER A 67 -26.11 -12.40 5.25
CA SER A 67 -26.60 -13.77 5.06
C SER A 67 -25.69 -14.59 4.15
N ASN A 68 -25.00 -13.91 3.23
CA ASN A 68 -24.19 -14.47 2.15
C ASN A 68 -22.77 -14.82 2.63
N GLN A 69 -22.37 -16.07 2.41
CA GLN A 69 -21.14 -16.73 2.88
C GLN A 69 -19.80 -16.14 2.37
N ASN A 70 -19.77 -15.02 1.65
CA ASN A 70 -18.60 -14.64 0.84
C ASN A 70 -17.79 -13.43 1.32
N ASN A 71 -18.07 -12.84 2.49
CA ASN A 71 -17.23 -11.76 3.02
C ASN A 71 -16.21 -12.29 4.05
N TYR A 72 -15.03 -12.67 3.56
CA TYR A 72 -13.70 -12.64 4.19
C TYR A 72 -13.59 -12.84 5.72
N PHE A 73 -14.14 -13.90 6.29
CA PHE A 73 -13.58 -14.50 7.50
C PHE A 73 -13.45 -16.01 7.29
N VAL A 74 -12.26 -16.41 6.85
CA VAL A 74 -11.87 -17.81 6.74
C VAL A 74 -12.00 -18.46 8.12
N ARG A 75 -12.76 -19.57 8.15
CA ARG A 75 -12.83 -20.61 9.19
C ARG A 75 -14.04 -20.58 10.15
N ASN A 76 -15.25 -20.47 9.62
CA ASN A 76 -16.33 -21.44 9.89
C ASN A 76 -17.59 -21.03 9.10
N GLU A 77 -18.14 -21.93 8.30
CA GLU A 77 -19.32 -21.74 7.43
C GLU A 77 -20.66 -21.60 8.20
N LEU A 78 -20.61 -21.23 9.47
CA LEU A 78 -21.75 -21.23 10.36
C LEU A 78 -22.31 -19.81 10.55
N PRO A 79 -23.65 -19.64 10.52
CA PRO A 79 -24.28 -18.34 10.68
C PRO A 79 -24.04 -17.79 12.09
N MET A 80 -23.27 -16.70 12.17
CA MET A 80 -22.99 -16.02 13.42
C MET A 80 -24.06 -14.96 13.72
N TYR A 81 -24.37 -14.78 15.00
CA TYR A 81 -25.33 -13.81 15.52
C TYR A 81 -24.60 -12.82 16.43
N ILE A 82 -24.80 -11.52 16.23
CA ILE A 82 -24.17 -10.47 17.07
C ILE A 82 -24.87 -10.44 18.43
N LEU A 83 -24.13 -10.71 19.51
CA LEU A 83 -24.61 -10.55 20.89
C LEU A 83 -24.52 -9.09 21.34
N GLY A 84 -23.39 -8.45 21.04
CA GLY A 84 -23.16 -7.06 21.38
C GLY A 84 -21.70 -6.64 21.36
N TYR A 85 -21.49 -5.34 21.48
CA TYR A 85 -20.18 -4.74 21.64
C TYR A 85 -19.93 -4.46 23.13
N ALA A 86 -18.77 -4.86 23.65
CA ALA A 86 -18.31 -4.49 24.98
C ALA A 86 -17.22 -3.41 24.87
N PRO A 87 -17.50 -2.16 25.29
CA PRO A 87 -16.52 -1.08 25.25
C PRO A 87 -15.29 -1.33 26.13
N THR A 88 -15.44 -2.09 27.22
CA THR A 88 -14.33 -2.41 28.14
C THR A 88 -13.21 -3.20 27.50
N HIS A 89 -13.54 -4.03 26.50
CA HIS A 89 -12.59 -4.90 25.82
C HIS A 89 -12.36 -4.52 24.37
N ASN A 90 -13.07 -3.50 23.87
CA ASN A 90 -13.11 -3.14 22.44
C ASN A 90 -13.34 -4.36 21.56
N CYS A 91 -14.32 -5.19 21.93
CA CYS A 91 -14.63 -6.45 21.25
C CYS A 91 -16.11 -6.57 20.91
N VAL A 92 -16.40 -7.04 19.71
CA VAL A 92 -17.72 -7.51 19.30
C VAL A 92 -17.82 -9.00 19.63
N TYR A 93 -18.84 -9.37 20.40
CA TYR A 93 -19.15 -10.75 20.70
C TYR A 93 -20.17 -11.28 19.70
N LEU A 94 -19.83 -12.41 19.10
CA LEU A 94 -20.65 -13.17 18.17
C LEU A 94 -20.93 -14.55 18.76
N SER A 95 -22.13 -15.08 18.55
CA SER A 95 -22.50 -16.44 18.90
C SER A 95 -22.83 -17.23 17.65
N ASP A 96 -22.40 -18.47 17.60
CA ASP A 96 -22.91 -19.44 16.63
C ASP A 96 -24.16 -20.17 17.17
N LYS A 97 -24.88 -20.91 16.31
CA LYS A 97 -25.98 -21.82 16.65
C LYS A 97 -25.60 -22.86 17.71
N ALA A 98 -24.33 -23.27 17.75
CA ALA A 98 -23.80 -24.16 18.76
C ALA A 98 -23.51 -23.49 20.12
N MET A 99 -23.96 -22.24 20.33
CA MET A 99 -23.70 -21.43 21.55
C MET A 99 -22.21 -21.20 21.85
N SER A 100 -21.35 -21.33 20.82
CA SER A 100 -19.94 -20.96 20.93
C SER A 100 -19.78 -19.46 20.78
N ILE A 101 -19.12 -18.82 21.75
CA ILE A 101 -18.90 -17.36 21.78
C ILE A 101 -17.55 -17.05 21.15
N TYR A 102 -17.57 -16.14 20.17
CA TYR A 102 -16.39 -15.60 19.50
C TYR A 102 -16.25 -14.12 19.84
N ALA A 103 -15.02 -13.67 20.12
CA ALA A 103 -14.73 -12.27 20.40
C ALA A 103 -13.81 -11.72 19.31
N TYR A 104 -14.26 -10.66 18.64
CA TYR A 104 -13.49 -9.96 17.61
C TYR A 104 -13.10 -8.59 18.11
N SER A 105 -11.79 -8.30 18.14
CA SER A 105 -11.28 -6.99 18.52
C SER A 105 -11.65 -5.96 17.45
N LEU A 106 -12.48 -5.00 17.83
CA LEU A 106 -12.91 -3.87 17.02
C LEU A 106 -12.69 -2.60 17.84
N LEU A 107 -11.68 -1.81 17.48
CA LEU A 107 -11.43 -0.55 18.18
C LEU A 107 -12.32 0.54 17.63
N LEU A 108 -13.20 1.06 18.48
CA LEU A 108 -14.11 2.15 18.15
C LEU A 108 -13.35 3.38 17.63
N ASN A 109 -12.22 3.72 18.24
CA ASN A 109 -11.38 4.86 17.85
C ASN A 109 -10.91 4.80 16.38
N ILE A 110 -10.68 3.60 15.82
CA ILE A 110 -10.32 3.46 14.40
C ILE A 110 -11.52 3.78 13.52
N ILE A 111 -12.71 3.34 13.93
CA ILE A 111 -13.91 3.57 13.14
C ILE A 111 -14.29 5.04 13.22
N GLU A 112 -14.25 5.65 14.41
CA GLU A 112 -14.43 7.09 14.59
C GLU A 112 -13.43 7.89 13.74
N TYR A 113 -12.15 7.52 13.77
CA TYR A 113 -11.13 8.13 12.90
C TYR A 113 -11.48 7.97 11.41
N GLN A 114 -11.87 6.76 10.97
CA GLN A 114 -12.27 6.52 9.60
C GLN A 114 -13.48 7.37 9.21
N THR A 115 -14.50 7.44 10.06
CA THR A 115 -15.70 8.24 9.84
C THR A 115 -15.36 9.73 9.73
N VAL A 116 -14.54 10.25 10.62
CA VAL A 116 -14.12 11.65 10.60
C VAL A 116 -13.30 11.98 9.35
N VAL A 117 -12.42 11.07 8.91
CA VAL A 117 -11.71 11.19 7.63
C VAL A 117 -12.67 11.12 6.43
N LEU A 118 -13.73 10.31 6.50
CA LEU A 118 -14.77 10.27 5.46
C LEU A 118 -15.58 11.57 5.39
N CYS A 119 -15.79 12.23 6.53
CA CYS A 119 -16.39 13.54 6.64
C CYS A 119 -15.44 14.68 6.20
N ASN A 120 -14.21 14.36 5.79
CA ASN A 120 -13.19 15.31 5.36
C ASN A 120 -12.78 16.33 6.45
N ASP A 121 -12.95 15.97 7.72
CA ASP A 121 -12.49 16.76 8.87
C ASP A 121 -11.15 16.20 9.37
N MET A 122 -10.06 16.76 8.88
CA MET A 122 -8.71 16.26 9.18
C MET A 122 -8.21 16.72 10.55
N ASP A 123 -8.73 17.83 11.06
CA ASP A 123 -8.34 18.41 12.34
C ASP A 123 -8.84 17.51 13.48
N ALA A 124 -10.13 17.14 13.44
CA ALA A 124 -10.70 16.18 14.39
C ALA A 124 -10.05 14.79 14.27
N ALA A 125 -9.69 14.35 13.05
CA ALA A 125 -8.98 13.09 12.86
C ALA A 125 -7.62 13.10 13.57
N GLY A 126 -6.91 14.24 13.54
CA GLY A 126 -5.62 14.42 14.21
C GLY A 126 -5.69 14.27 15.73
N GLU A 127 -6.79 14.70 16.36
CA GLU A 127 -7.01 14.57 17.81
C GLU A 127 -7.23 13.10 18.24
N ILE A 128 -7.87 12.30 17.37
CA ILE A 128 -8.18 10.89 17.65
C ILE A 128 -6.95 10.00 17.41
N LEU A 129 -6.08 10.36 16.47
CA LEU A 129 -4.89 9.59 16.09
C LEU A 129 -4.02 9.09 17.28
N PRO A 130 -3.64 9.92 18.28
CA PRO A 130 -2.80 9.47 19.41
C PRO A 130 -3.49 8.44 20.31
N SER A 131 -4.81 8.32 20.26
CA SER A 131 -5.56 7.32 21.03
C SER A 131 -5.47 5.91 20.42
N ILE A 132 -5.01 5.79 19.16
CA ILE A 132 -4.98 4.52 18.44
C ILE A 132 -3.68 3.76 18.75
N PRO A 133 -3.76 2.48 19.17
CA PRO A 133 -2.57 1.67 19.44
C PRO A 133 -1.69 1.45 18.21
N CYS A 134 -0.37 1.46 18.40
CA CYS A 134 0.63 1.31 17.32
C CYS A 134 0.42 0.07 16.43
N LYS A 135 -0.09 -1.03 16.99
CA LYS A 135 -0.35 -2.28 16.25
C LYS A 135 -1.38 -2.12 15.13
N GLN A 136 -2.28 -1.15 15.25
CA GLN A 136 -3.36 -0.95 14.29
C GLN A 136 -3.17 0.27 13.40
N LEU A 137 -2.14 1.09 13.64
CA LEU A 137 -1.76 2.21 12.77
C LEU A 137 -1.49 1.76 11.33
N ASN A 138 -0.97 0.55 11.12
CA ASN A 138 -0.80 -0.01 9.77
C ASN A 138 -2.13 -0.19 9.02
N LYS A 139 -3.24 -0.50 9.72
CA LYS A 139 -4.57 -0.58 9.09
C LYS A 139 -5.09 0.80 8.73
N VAL A 140 -4.85 1.78 9.60
CA VAL A 140 -5.21 3.19 9.36
C VAL A 140 -4.42 3.74 8.18
N ALA A 141 -3.12 3.48 8.10
CA ALA A 141 -2.27 3.89 6.99
C ALA A 141 -2.74 3.33 5.64
N ARG A 142 -3.07 2.04 5.55
CA ARG A 142 -3.65 1.44 4.33
C ARG A 142 -5.00 2.04 3.95
N PHE A 143 -5.82 2.39 4.95
CA PHE A 143 -7.08 3.09 4.70
C PHE A 143 -6.84 4.49 4.11
N LEU A 144 -5.89 5.24 4.65
CA LEU A 144 -5.50 6.55 4.14
C LEU A 144 -4.89 6.47 2.73
N GLU A 145 -4.08 5.45 2.46
CA GLU A 145 -3.55 5.15 1.13
C GLU A 145 -4.67 4.93 0.10
N ALA A 146 -5.68 4.14 0.45
CA ALA A 146 -6.85 3.89 -0.42
C ALA A 146 -7.66 5.17 -0.70
N ARG A 147 -7.59 6.16 0.20
CA ARG A 147 -8.20 7.49 0.05
C ARG A 147 -7.30 8.50 -0.67
N ASN A 148 -6.14 8.06 -1.18
CA ASN A 148 -5.10 8.90 -1.78
C ASN A 148 -4.43 9.91 -0.82
N LEU A 149 -4.63 9.78 0.49
CA LEU A 149 -3.98 10.60 1.52
C LEU A 149 -2.62 10.01 1.91
N LYS A 150 -1.74 9.88 0.91
CA LYS A 150 -0.47 9.14 1.02
C LYS A 150 0.55 9.81 1.92
N GLU A 151 0.60 11.14 1.94
CA GLU A 151 1.52 11.91 2.81
C GLU A 151 1.24 11.66 4.30
N LEU A 152 -0.03 11.67 4.69
CA LEU A 152 -0.44 11.37 6.06
C LEU A 152 -0.24 9.88 6.39
N ALA A 153 -0.53 8.99 5.44
CA ALA A 153 -0.24 7.56 5.58
C ALA A 153 1.25 7.31 5.86
N MET A 154 2.15 8.07 5.23
CA MET A 154 3.60 7.95 5.43
C MET A 154 4.04 8.38 6.83
N GLN A 155 3.38 9.37 7.44
CA GLN A 155 3.66 9.82 8.81
C GLN A 155 3.18 8.80 9.86
N ILE A 156 2.07 8.11 9.59
CA ILE A 156 1.41 7.18 10.52
C ILE A 156 1.99 5.77 10.43
N THR A 157 2.52 5.38 9.27
CA THR A 157 3.03 4.03 9.03
C THR A 157 4.25 3.72 9.89
N MET A 158 4.15 2.63 10.65
CA MET A 158 5.28 2.10 11.45
C MET A 158 5.98 0.91 10.77
N ASP A 159 5.35 0.30 9.77
CA ASP A 159 5.93 -0.81 9.01
C ASP A 159 6.94 -0.29 7.97
N PRO A 160 8.22 -0.70 8.03
CA PRO A 160 9.24 -0.26 7.08
C PRO A 160 8.90 -0.63 5.62
N ASN A 161 8.28 -1.78 5.38
CA ASN A 161 7.95 -2.21 4.02
C ASN A 161 6.86 -1.34 3.40
N HIS A 162 5.80 -1.07 4.17
CA HIS A 162 4.74 -0.19 3.73
C HIS A 162 5.23 1.25 3.57
N LYS A 163 6.09 1.73 4.49
CA LYS A 163 6.70 3.06 4.42
C LYS A 163 7.57 3.24 3.18
N PHE A 164 8.35 2.22 2.80
CA PHE A 164 9.14 2.23 1.56
C PHE A 164 8.25 2.35 0.32
N ASN A 165 7.19 1.54 0.23
CA ASN A 165 6.25 1.61 -0.90
C ASN A 165 5.56 2.97 -1.00
N LEU A 166 5.12 3.54 0.13
CA LEU A 166 4.53 4.88 0.17
C LEU A 166 5.52 5.96 -0.29
N ALA A 167 6.78 5.88 0.17
CA ALA A 167 7.83 6.82 -0.21
C ALA A 167 8.14 6.77 -1.71
N LEU A 168 8.17 5.58 -2.31
CA LEU A 168 8.29 5.43 -3.77
C LEU A 168 7.12 6.09 -4.49
N VAL A 169 5.88 5.83 -4.07
CA VAL A 169 4.69 6.42 -4.71
C VAL A 169 4.63 7.95 -4.56
N LEU A 170 5.20 8.50 -3.49
CA LEU A 170 5.30 9.93 -3.22
C LEU A 170 6.53 10.61 -3.88
N ASP A 171 7.36 9.86 -4.60
CA ASP A 171 8.64 10.32 -5.17
C ASP A 171 9.64 10.86 -4.13
N ASP A 172 9.47 10.53 -2.85
CA ASP A 172 10.38 10.89 -1.76
C ASP A 172 11.46 9.82 -1.60
N LEU A 173 12.48 9.93 -2.45
CA LEU A 173 13.59 8.98 -2.49
C LEU A 173 14.49 9.08 -1.25
N ASP A 174 14.62 10.25 -0.64
CA ASP A 174 15.47 10.46 0.53
C ASP A 174 14.90 9.70 1.74
N ALA A 175 13.58 9.76 1.92
CA ALA A 175 12.92 8.93 2.92
C ALA A 175 13.02 7.43 2.60
N ALA A 176 12.89 7.03 1.34
CA ALA A 176 13.03 5.63 0.93
C ALA A 176 14.44 5.08 1.23
N LEU A 177 15.49 5.87 1.02
CA LEU A 177 16.86 5.53 1.39
C LEU A 177 17.03 5.35 2.89
N GLY A 178 16.49 6.30 3.68
CA GLY A 178 16.53 6.23 5.14
C GLY A 178 15.89 4.94 5.66
N VAL A 179 14.78 4.52 5.05
CA VAL A 179 14.11 3.26 5.39
C VAL A 179 14.99 2.06 5.04
N ILE A 180 15.57 1.99 3.84
CA ILE A 180 16.41 0.86 3.44
C ILE A 180 17.64 0.73 4.36
N MET A 181 18.30 1.85 4.68
CA MET A 181 19.52 1.85 5.50
C MET A 181 19.28 1.46 6.97
N GLN A 182 18.11 1.76 7.52
CA GLN A 182 17.83 1.55 8.95
C GLN A 182 17.13 0.23 9.25
N SER A 183 16.35 -0.32 8.32
CA SER A 183 15.32 -1.31 8.66
C SER A 183 15.31 -2.58 7.82
N VAL A 184 16.16 -2.67 6.78
CA VAL A 184 16.11 -3.80 5.84
C VAL A 184 17.30 -4.74 6.03
N PRO A 185 17.07 -6.05 6.26
CA PRO A 185 18.14 -7.05 6.26
C PRO A 185 18.76 -7.17 4.85
N GLU A 186 20.07 -7.41 4.79
CA GLU A 186 20.87 -7.38 3.55
C GLU A 186 20.26 -8.22 2.40
N THR A 187 19.59 -9.33 2.72
CA THR A 187 18.97 -10.23 1.74
C THR A 187 17.73 -9.66 1.02
N GLU A 188 16.96 -8.78 1.66
CA GLU A 188 15.83 -8.08 1.01
C GLU A 188 16.24 -6.71 0.45
N ALA A 189 17.43 -6.24 0.82
CA ALA A 189 17.90 -4.93 0.44
C ALA A 189 18.13 -4.84 -1.07
N GLU A 190 18.65 -5.89 -1.70
CA GLU A 190 18.97 -5.91 -3.14
C GLU A 190 17.75 -5.58 -4.02
N LEU A 191 16.61 -6.23 -3.77
CA LEU A 191 15.37 -5.99 -4.53
C LEU A 191 14.82 -4.58 -4.29
N LYS A 192 14.91 -4.07 -3.06
CA LYS A 192 14.45 -2.71 -2.71
C LYS A 192 15.37 -1.64 -3.29
N TRP A 193 16.68 -1.87 -3.33
CA TRP A 193 17.65 -1.01 -3.99
C TRP A 193 17.40 -0.95 -5.50
N LYS A 194 17.11 -2.09 -6.12
CA LYS A 194 16.73 -2.15 -7.54
C LYS A 194 15.44 -1.36 -7.81
N ALA A 195 14.39 -1.61 -7.03
CA ALA A 195 13.12 -0.88 -7.17
C ALA A 195 13.29 0.65 -6.97
N LEU A 196 14.15 1.06 -6.03
CA LEU A 196 14.50 2.46 -5.83
C LEU A 196 15.23 3.04 -7.05
N GLY A 197 16.18 2.29 -7.62
CA GLY A 197 16.92 2.69 -8.82
C GLY A 197 16.00 2.84 -10.04
N ASP A 198 15.11 1.88 -10.26
CA ASP A 198 14.16 1.89 -11.37
C ASP A 198 13.20 3.09 -11.26
N HIS A 199 12.68 3.33 -10.06
CA HIS A 199 11.80 4.46 -9.80
C HIS A 199 12.52 5.81 -9.92
N ALA A 200 13.77 5.90 -9.44
CA ALA A 200 14.59 7.10 -9.59
C ALA A 200 14.86 7.43 -11.08
N LEU A 201 15.07 6.41 -11.91
CA LEU A 201 15.19 6.58 -13.36
C LEU A 201 13.86 6.99 -14.01
N ALA A 202 12.73 6.44 -13.57
CA ALA A 202 11.41 6.79 -14.11
C ALA A 202 11.07 8.27 -13.93
N VAL A 203 11.52 8.90 -12.83
CA VAL A 203 11.21 10.30 -12.50
C VAL A 203 12.09 11.31 -13.28
N TRP A 204 13.04 10.88 -14.13
CA TRP A 204 13.81 11.72 -15.07
C TRP A 204 14.37 13.03 -14.49
N ARG A 205 14.92 12.99 -13.26
CA ARG A 205 15.62 14.14 -12.65
C ARG A 205 17.12 13.89 -12.62
N PHE A 206 17.90 14.78 -13.24
CA PHE A 206 19.36 14.67 -13.36
C PHE A 206 20.08 14.48 -12.01
N GLU A 207 19.64 15.14 -10.95
CA GLU A 207 20.22 15.02 -9.60
C GLU A 207 20.07 13.60 -9.01
N ARG A 208 19.05 12.86 -9.45
CA ARG A 208 18.73 11.51 -8.96
C ARG A 208 19.49 10.39 -9.71
N PHE A 209 20.25 10.72 -10.77
CA PHE A 209 21.10 9.73 -11.46
C PHE A 209 22.24 9.22 -10.57
N ASN A 210 22.85 10.11 -9.78
CA ASN A 210 23.87 9.72 -8.81
C ASN A 210 23.29 8.77 -7.75
N LEU A 211 22.02 8.98 -7.40
CA LEU A 211 21.32 8.13 -6.46
C LEU A 211 21.00 6.76 -7.05
N ALA A 212 20.47 6.72 -8.28
CA ALA A 212 20.20 5.48 -9.01
C ALA A 212 21.50 4.66 -9.19
N LYS A 213 22.61 5.32 -9.50
CA LYS A 213 23.94 4.69 -9.57
C LYS A 213 24.32 4.01 -8.26
N GLY A 214 24.24 4.73 -7.15
CA GLY A 214 24.54 4.16 -5.82
C GLY A 214 23.55 3.06 -5.40
N ALA A 215 22.30 3.13 -5.86
CA ALA A 215 21.31 2.10 -5.63
C ALA A 215 21.64 0.81 -6.39
N TYR A 216 21.96 0.89 -7.69
CA TYR A 216 22.33 -0.30 -8.48
C TYR A 216 23.65 -0.93 -8.02
N GLU A 217 24.63 -0.13 -7.57
CA GLU A 217 25.87 -0.65 -6.96
C GLU A 217 25.59 -1.48 -5.71
N LYS A 218 24.65 -1.03 -4.86
CA LYS A 218 24.22 -1.78 -3.67
C LYS A 218 23.29 -2.94 -4.00
N ALA A 219 22.54 -2.86 -5.10
CA ALA A 219 21.69 -3.95 -5.58
C ALA A 219 22.47 -5.06 -6.28
N GLY A 220 23.72 -4.82 -6.67
CA GLY A 220 24.51 -5.76 -7.47
C GLY A 220 24.03 -5.90 -8.92
N ASP A 221 23.14 -5.02 -9.40
CA ASP A 221 22.65 -5.06 -10.78
C ASP A 221 23.65 -4.39 -11.74
N LEU A 222 24.65 -5.16 -12.15
CA LEU A 222 25.73 -4.68 -13.01
C LEU A 222 25.23 -4.28 -14.42
N GLY A 223 24.11 -4.86 -14.90
CA GLY A 223 23.56 -4.54 -16.21
C GLY A 223 22.92 -3.16 -16.26
N SER A 224 22.04 -2.88 -15.31
CA SER A 224 21.41 -1.55 -15.18
C SER A 224 22.44 -0.47 -14.85
N LEU A 225 23.45 -0.82 -14.03
CA LEU A 225 24.58 0.07 -13.72
C LEU A 225 25.41 0.39 -14.97
N MET A 226 25.75 -0.61 -15.80
CA MET A 226 26.50 -0.41 -17.05
C MET A 226 25.79 0.64 -17.92
N LEU A 227 24.49 0.46 -18.18
CA LEU A 227 23.74 1.36 -19.06
C LEU A 227 23.81 2.82 -18.58
N LEU A 228 23.67 3.03 -17.27
CA LEU A 228 23.73 4.34 -16.64
C LEU A 228 25.13 4.94 -16.75
N VAL A 229 26.18 4.15 -16.52
CA VAL A 229 27.59 4.59 -16.59
C VAL A 229 28.04 4.88 -18.03
N VAL A 230 27.63 4.07 -19.01
CA VAL A 230 27.87 4.32 -20.44
C VAL A 230 27.23 5.65 -20.86
N PHE A 231 25.98 5.90 -20.45
CA PHE A 231 25.30 7.16 -20.75
C PHE A 231 26.02 8.38 -20.13
N MET A 232 26.59 8.23 -18.92
CA MET A 232 27.37 9.30 -18.28
C MET A 232 28.80 9.44 -18.83
N GLY A 233 29.32 8.46 -19.57
CA GLY A 233 30.69 8.46 -20.08
C GLY A 233 31.77 8.31 -19.00
N ASP A 234 31.46 7.70 -17.86
CA ASP A 234 32.38 7.54 -16.72
C ASP A 234 33.26 6.29 -16.89
N ARG A 235 34.42 6.47 -17.52
CA ARG A 235 35.37 5.38 -17.85
C ARG A 235 35.87 4.61 -16.63
N ILE A 236 36.17 5.30 -15.53
CA ILE A 236 36.73 4.68 -14.31
C ILE A 236 35.75 3.64 -13.76
N ARG A 237 34.46 3.95 -13.77
CA ARG A 237 33.45 3.02 -13.28
C ARG A 237 33.13 1.89 -14.26
N LEU A 238 33.25 2.12 -15.57
CA LEU A 238 33.19 1.01 -16.53
C LEU A 238 34.29 -0.01 -16.27
N GLU A 239 35.53 0.42 -16.00
CA GLU A 239 36.62 -0.51 -15.65
C GLU A 239 36.31 -1.32 -14.37
N GLN A 240 35.69 -0.68 -13.37
CA GLN A 240 35.26 -1.37 -12.14
C GLN A 240 34.16 -2.41 -12.41
N ILE A 241 33.20 -2.09 -13.31
CA ILE A 241 32.13 -3.02 -13.70
C ILE A 241 32.72 -4.20 -14.49
N ALA A 242 33.68 -3.96 -15.38
CA ALA A 242 34.36 -5.03 -16.11
C ALA A 242 35.06 -6.00 -15.15
N ALA A 243 35.81 -5.48 -14.17
CA ALA A 243 36.45 -6.30 -13.15
C ALA A 243 35.46 -7.06 -12.24
N ALA A 244 34.26 -6.49 -12.00
CA ALA A 244 33.19 -7.17 -11.27
C ALA A 244 32.51 -8.25 -12.12
N ALA A 245 32.33 -8.01 -13.43
CA ALA A 245 31.76 -8.95 -14.39
C ALA A 245 32.67 -10.18 -14.58
N GLU A 246 33.99 -9.98 -14.64
CA GLU A 246 34.98 -11.08 -14.70
C GLU A 246 34.86 -11.99 -13.47
N LYS A 247 34.74 -11.40 -12.27
CA LYS A 247 34.58 -12.16 -11.01
C LYS A 247 33.26 -12.92 -10.92
N THR A 248 32.19 -12.37 -11.47
CA THR A 248 30.87 -13.03 -11.51
C THR A 248 30.75 -14.05 -12.65
N GLY A 249 31.72 -14.10 -13.57
CA GLY A 249 31.70 -14.96 -14.75
C GLY A 249 30.68 -14.51 -15.81
N ALA A 250 30.24 -13.25 -15.76
CA ALA A 250 29.26 -12.69 -16.67
C ALA A 250 29.95 -12.22 -17.98
N ASN A 251 30.42 -13.18 -18.77
CA ASN A 251 31.24 -12.94 -19.98
C ASN A 251 30.59 -11.96 -20.98
N ASN A 252 29.26 -12.00 -21.13
CA ASN A 252 28.53 -11.10 -22.03
C ASN A 252 28.61 -9.63 -21.58
N LEU A 253 28.51 -9.40 -20.27
CA LEU A 253 28.57 -8.07 -19.69
C LEU A 253 30.01 -7.54 -19.76
N GLU A 254 30.97 -8.38 -19.42
CA GLU A 254 32.40 -8.05 -19.53
C GLU A 254 32.76 -7.66 -20.97
N PHE A 255 32.34 -8.44 -21.96
CA PHE A 255 32.55 -8.14 -23.38
C PHE A 255 31.93 -6.80 -23.78
N ALA A 256 30.68 -6.53 -23.38
CA ALA A 256 29.99 -5.30 -23.74
C ALA A 256 30.66 -4.06 -23.11
N VAL A 257 31.07 -4.15 -21.84
CA VAL A 257 31.76 -3.06 -21.13
C VAL A 257 33.15 -2.81 -21.72
N SER A 258 33.94 -3.86 -21.98
CA SER A 258 35.26 -3.73 -22.60
C SER A 258 35.19 -3.21 -24.04
N PHE A 259 34.13 -3.55 -24.78
CA PHE A 259 33.87 -2.99 -26.10
C PHE A 259 33.62 -1.48 -26.05
N GLU A 260 32.77 -1.01 -25.13
CA GLU A 260 32.49 0.42 -24.93
C GLU A 260 33.72 1.19 -24.42
N LEU A 261 34.58 0.56 -23.62
CA LEU A 261 35.87 1.11 -23.20
C LEU A 261 36.88 1.21 -24.36
N GLY A 262 36.67 0.45 -25.44
CA GLY A 262 37.59 0.35 -26.57
C GLY A 262 38.75 -0.62 -26.35
N ASP A 263 38.70 -1.46 -25.30
CA ASP A 263 39.71 -2.47 -25.03
C ASP A 263 39.43 -3.75 -25.84
N MET A 264 39.80 -3.68 -27.12
CA MET A 264 39.57 -4.77 -28.08
C MET A 264 40.41 -6.02 -27.78
N CYS A 265 41.53 -5.88 -27.08
CA CYS A 265 42.39 -6.99 -26.71
C CYS A 265 41.68 -7.90 -25.70
N THR A 266 41.12 -7.31 -24.65
CA THR A 266 40.37 -8.04 -23.62
C THR A 266 39.12 -8.72 -24.20
N CYS A 267 38.43 -8.08 -25.16
CA CYS A 267 37.30 -8.68 -25.87
C CYS A 267 37.69 -9.94 -26.69
N VAL A 268 38.83 -9.90 -27.38
CA VAL A 268 39.34 -11.06 -28.14
C VAL A 268 39.74 -12.19 -27.18
N ASP A 269 40.42 -11.85 -26.09
CA ASP A 269 40.83 -12.84 -25.08
C ASP A 269 39.62 -13.51 -24.43
N LEU A 270 38.53 -12.77 -24.19
CA LEU A 270 37.26 -13.33 -23.69
C LEU A 270 36.60 -14.30 -24.67
N LEU A 271 36.56 -13.96 -25.96
CA LEU A 271 36.03 -14.85 -27.00
C LEU A 271 36.88 -16.14 -27.14
N ILE A 272 38.20 -16.04 -26.96
CA ILE A 272 39.09 -17.21 -26.93
C ILE A 272 38.83 -18.05 -25.67
N LYS A 273 38.73 -17.43 -24.49
CA LYS A 273 38.43 -18.11 -23.21
C LYS A 273 37.09 -18.86 -23.25
N THR A 274 36.10 -18.33 -23.94
CA THR A 274 34.75 -18.93 -24.08
C THR A 274 34.65 -19.99 -25.18
N GLY A 275 35.73 -20.22 -25.95
CA GLY A 275 35.79 -21.24 -26.99
C GLY A 275 35.30 -20.80 -28.37
N TRP A 276 35.05 -19.49 -28.57
CA TRP A 276 34.56 -18.89 -29.82
C TRP A 276 35.72 -18.30 -30.64
N ALA A 277 36.69 -19.15 -30.97
CA ALA A 277 37.89 -18.75 -31.71
C ALA A 277 37.61 -18.21 -33.14
N PRO A 278 36.65 -18.75 -33.93
CA PRO A 278 36.30 -18.18 -35.24
C PRO A 278 35.76 -16.74 -35.14
N GLU A 279 34.90 -16.48 -34.15
CA GLU A 279 34.32 -15.16 -33.88
C GLU A 279 35.40 -14.19 -33.40
N ALA A 280 36.33 -14.65 -32.53
CA ALA A 280 37.48 -13.86 -32.09
C ALA A 280 38.35 -13.40 -33.27
N ALA A 281 38.61 -14.30 -34.23
CA ALA A 281 39.41 -13.98 -35.42
C ALA A 281 38.70 -12.96 -36.34
N LEU A 282 37.39 -13.09 -36.52
CA LEU A 282 36.59 -12.13 -37.28
C LEU A 282 36.55 -10.76 -36.58
N PHE A 283 36.32 -10.76 -35.27
CA PHE A 283 36.25 -9.56 -34.44
C PHE A 283 37.58 -8.81 -34.42
N ALA A 284 38.70 -9.51 -34.20
CA ALA A 284 40.03 -8.92 -34.25
C ALA A 284 40.32 -8.28 -35.61
N ARG A 285 39.94 -8.94 -36.72
CA ARG A 285 40.11 -8.38 -38.07
C ARG A 285 39.27 -7.13 -38.30
N ALA A 286 38.07 -7.05 -37.74
CA ALA A 286 37.13 -5.95 -37.97
C ALA A 286 37.41 -4.73 -37.08
N TYR A 287 37.67 -4.95 -35.79
CA TYR A 287 37.72 -3.91 -34.76
C TYR A 287 39.14 -3.63 -34.24
N ALA A 288 40.09 -4.52 -34.46
CA ALA A 288 41.51 -4.32 -34.18
C ALA A 288 42.38 -4.60 -35.43
N PRO A 289 42.11 -3.94 -36.58
CA PRO A 289 42.99 -4.07 -37.73
C PRO A 289 44.36 -3.52 -37.36
N ARG A 290 45.39 -4.36 -37.49
CA ARG A 290 46.79 -3.92 -37.44
C ARG A 290 47.10 -2.94 -38.57
#